data_AF-A0A0D7ANE4-F1
#
_entry.id   AF-A0A0D7ANE4-F1
#
_cell.length_a   1.000
_cell.length_b   1.000
_cell.length_c   1.000
_cell.angle_alpha   90.00
_cell.angle_beta   90.00
_cell.angle_gamma   90.00
#
_symmetry.space_group_name_H-M   'P 1'
#
loop_
_entity.id
_entity.type
_entity.pdbx_description
1 polymer ?
#
loop_
_entity_poly.entity_id
_entity_poly.type
_entity_poly.pdbx_seq_one_letter_code
_entity_poly.pdbx_strand_id
1 'polypeptide(L)'
;MDDESAEIELLEQNINKTRHISNRMINILDSFDTRLAKLEKSILPLYNSTQILQRRANNIEKALLKIDEVASNHEGIEAEEALILRGPQPGQIDAYRDALERLNASIAFKGSDPDSLETARLVETGAKKLTQLYTKVVAEGSTGSIPPPGEELTMCPFPAVSLSTLRNLVTFLRTLPLPSTHPSHAAAPGILSTLKEAQKGYADMRGTWARKCLETQGKRVLDRADTIDAIVVGKDFGKWAESLISVAETEYELLVDLIPLTGPTMTASTFDTLLNPILVLFSTIVTSLVGSIKRSLQKFAFLALSSFESLSVLQPRWEKLLTLRGNESRKDTNEFKEGLHALRAVCLRSFPEFLADLKMASMGNTRAEQSTGPADFTIQTVRYMDRLPEVRDAAASILLVVGDGNWKMGQGTQVGKGAKLGDGDERVILEHYAYDVVMTALSSLMTVSKTPRRSPALNAIFLLNNVSYLRQHILVEPRLRSLPDLLSSPTRDVLNSNYRTAKANYFDANFSPLMQVLSDDPKDKSGKTATKEKFIRFFDLFEEVLERHKMARVLEDDPAGREALGEEVIKLILKNVSGVVYIIIHRLIKSPDIKMSPETVTTQLRALYRSGDDRL
;
A
#
# COMPACT_ATOMS: atom_id res chain seq x y z
N MET A 1 -56.09 -101.03 114.02
CA MET A 1 -54.67 -101.33 113.72
C MET A 1 -54.49 -101.93 112.33
N ASP A 2 -55.43 -102.72 111.81
CA ASP A 2 -55.30 -103.28 110.44
C ASP A 2 -55.75 -102.32 109.32
N ASP A 3 -56.72 -101.42 109.55
CA ASP A 3 -57.16 -100.44 108.54
C ASP A 3 -56.11 -99.36 108.23
N GLU A 4 -55.38 -98.87 109.23
CA GLU A 4 -54.33 -97.84 109.04
C GLU A 4 -53.13 -98.40 108.26
N SER A 5 -52.81 -99.69 108.42
CA SER A 5 -51.73 -100.34 107.65
C SER A 5 -52.11 -100.53 106.18
N ALA A 6 -53.37 -100.88 105.90
CA ALA A 6 -53.88 -101.01 104.53
C ALA A 6 -53.98 -99.65 103.82
N GLU A 7 -54.35 -98.59 104.54
CA GLU A 7 -54.42 -97.23 104.01
C GLU A 7 -53.02 -96.65 103.73
N ILE A 8 -52.04 -96.95 104.59
CA ILE A 8 -50.62 -96.63 104.37
C ILE A 8 -50.06 -97.41 103.16
N GLU A 9 -50.35 -98.70 103.02
CA GLU A 9 -49.94 -99.48 101.82
C GLU A 9 -50.55 -98.92 100.53
N LEU A 10 -51.82 -98.49 100.57
CA LEU A 10 -52.52 -97.92 99.41
C LEU A 10 -52.00 -96.51 99.07
N LEU A 11 -51.68 -95.70 100.07
CA LEU A 11 -51.00 -94.42 99.91
C LEU A 11 -49.56 -94.61 99.38
N GLU A 12 -48.84 -95.62 99.84
CA GLU A 12 -47.51 -95.97 99.35
C GLU A 12 -47.57 -96.47 97.89
N GLN A 13 -48.61 -97.23 97.53
CA GLN A 13 -48.89 -97.63 96.15
C GLN A 13 -49.23 -96.43 95.26
N ASN A 14 -49.99 -95.45 95.77
CA ASN A 14 -50.32 -94.22 95.06
C ASN A 14 -49.11 -93.29 94.92
N ILE A 15 -48.25 -93.20 95.94
CA ILE A 15 -46.96 -92.49 95.88
C ILE A 15 -46.05 -93.16 94.86
N ASN A 16 -45.97 -94.49 94.85
CA ASN A 16 -45.18 -95.24 93.88
C ASN A 16 -45.72 -95.07 92.45
N LYS A 17 -47.05 -95.07 92.24
CA LYS A 17 -47.67 -94.71 90.95
C LYS A 17 -47.35 -93.28 90.54
N THR A 18 -47.46 -92.31 91.44
CA THR A 18 -47.18 -90.90 91.18
C THR A 18 -45.70 -90.71 90.84
N ARG A 19 -44.80 -91.38 91.56
CA ARG A 19 -43.35 -91.39 91.29
C ARG A 19 -43.05 -92.03 89.94
N HIS A 20 -43.77 -93.10 89.58
CA HIS A 20 -43.62 -93.74 88.28
C HIS A 20 -44.11 -92.85 87.12
N ILE A 21 -45.20 -92.11 87.32
CA ILE A 21 -45.72 -91.12 86.35
C ILE A 21 -44.77 -89.94 86.24
N SER A 22 -44.27 -89.39 87.35
CA SER A 22 -43.27 -88.32 87.35
C SER A 22 -41.99 -88.74 86.65
N ASN A 23 -41.49 -89.96 86.89
CA ASN A 23 -40.33 -90.51 86.16
C ASN A 23 -40.63 -90.64 84.66
N ARG A 24 -41.85 -91.03 84.29
CA ARG A 24 -42.26 -91.12 82.89
C ARG A 24 -42.36 -89.73 82.23
N MET A 25 -42.84 -88.71 82.96
CA MET A 25 -42.83 -87.31 82.52
C MET A 25 -41.41 -86.77 82.36
N ILE A 26 -40.52 -87.04 83.31
CA ILE A 26 -39.10 -86.68 83.24
C ILE A 26 -38.46 -87.33 82.02
N ASN A 27 -38.68 -88.62 81.78
CA ASN A 27 -38.14 -89.31 80.61
C ASN A 27 -38.68 -88.74 79.28
N ILE A 28 -39.95 -88.32 79.24
CA ILE A 28 -40.53 -87.67 78.05
C ILE A 28 -39.89 -86.30 77.83
N LEU A 29 -39.73 -85.50 78.88
CA LEU A 29 -39.07 -84.18 78.79
C LEU A 29 -37.61 -84.32 78.37
N ASP A 30 -36.88 -85.26 78.95
CA ASP A 30 -35.49 -85.54 78.60
C ASP A 30 -35.37 -86.03 77.14
N SER A 31 -36.38 -86.76 76.65
CA SER A 31 -36.49 -87.13 75.23
C SER A 31 -36.80 -85.94 74.31
N PHE A 32 -37.56 -84.95 74.79
CA PHE A 32 -37.83 -83.72 74.04
C PHE A 32 -36.61 -82.81 74.02
N ASP A 33 -35.92 -82.63 75.13
CA ASP A 33 -34.69 -81.84 75.22
C ASP A 33 -33.57 -82.44 74.37
N THR A 34 -33.39 -83.77 74.39
CA THR A 34 -32.43 -84.40 73.48
C THR A 34 -32.84 -84.28 72.01
N ARG A 35 -34.14 -84.28 71.68
CA ARG A 35 -34.61 -84.03 70.31
C ARG A 35 -34.43 -82.57 69.90
N LEU A 36 -34.70 -81.62 70.79
CA LEU A 36 -34.49 -80.18 70.57
C LEU A 36 -33.02 -79.85 70.38
N ALA A 37 -32.14 -80.40 71.23
CA ALA A 37 -30.69 -80.24 71.09
C ALA A 37 -30.17 -80.85 69.78
N LYS A 38 -30.71 -82.00 69.35
CA LYS A 38 -30.39 -82.58 68.02
C LYS A 38 -30.95 -81.73 66.87
N LEU A 39 -32.14 -81.16 67.02
CA LEU A 39 -32.75 -80.27 66.05
C LEU A 39 -31.94 -78.98 65.91
N GLU A 40 -31.57 -78.34 67.01
CA GLU A 40 -30.72 -77.14 67.03
C GLU A 40 -29.36 -77.43 66.40
N LYS A 41 -28.71 -78.55 66.76
CA LYS A 41 -27.44 -78.96 66.18
C LYS A 41 -27.52 -79.28 64.68
N SER A 42 -28.69 -79.63 64.16
CA SER A 42 -28.89 -79.90 62.73
C SER A 42 -29.38 -78.67 61.94
N ILE A 43 -30.23 -77.82 62.52
CA ILE A 43 -30.82 -76.66 61.86
C ILE A 43 -29.92 -75.42 61.94
N LEU A 44 -29.21 -75.18 63.04
CA LEU A 44 -28.36 -74.00 63.20
C LEU A 44 -27.26 -73.91 62.12
N PRO A 45 -26.55 -75.00 61.75
CA PRO A 45 -25.60 -74.96 60.64
C PRO A 45 -26.27 -74.69 59.30
N LEU A 46 -27.47 -75.23 59.07
CA LEU A 46 -28.25 -74.98 57.86
C LEU A 46 -28.65 -73.50 57.76
N TYR A 47 -29.19 -72.92 58.83
CA TYR A 47 -29.56 -71.51 58.87
C TYR A 47 -28.36 -70.58 58.62
N ASN A 48 -27.23 -70.83 59.28
CA ASN A 48 -26.00 -70.07 59.07
C ASN A 48 -25.46 -70.23 57.64
N SER A 49 -25.49 -71.45 57.10
CA SER A 49 -25.09 -71.72 55.71
C SER A 49 -26.00 -71.00 54.72
N THR A 50 -27.32 -71.03 54.91
CA THR A 50 -28.30 -70.31 54.09
C THR A 50 -28.09 -68.80 54.17
N GLN A 51 -27.80 -68.24 55.35
CA GLN A 51 -27.52 -66.80 55.50
C GLN A 51 -26.24 -66.38 54.76
N ILE A 52 -25.17 -67.19 54.83
CA ILE A 52 -23.94 -66.97 54.07
C ILE A 52 -24.21 -67.09 52.57
N LEU A 53 -25.00 -68.08 52.15
CA LEU A 53 -25.38 -68.27 50.75
C LEU A 53 -26.19 -67.07 50.24
N GLN A 54 -27.15 -66.57 51.00
CA GLN A 54 -27.95 -65.39 50.66
C GLN A 54 -27.07 -64.15 50.52
N ARG A 55 -26.09 -63.98 51.43
CA ARG A 55 -25.12 -62.88 51.36
C ARG A 55 -24.22 -62.99 50.13
N ARG A 56 -23.79 -64.20 49.78
CA ARG A 56 -23.03 -64.46 48.54
C ARG A 56 -23.87 -64.20 47.31
N ALA A 57 -25.11 -64.68 47.26
CA ALA A 57 -26.04 -64.45 46.15
C ALA A 57 -26.27 -62.95 45.93
N ASN A 58 -26.57 -62.19 46.99
CA ASN A 58 -26.72 -60.74 46.91
C ASN A 58 -25.43 -60.02 46.46
N ASN A 59 -24.26 -60.49 46.90
CA ASN A 59 -22.99 -59.92 46.45
C ASN A 59 -22.71 -60.24 44.97
N ILE A 60 -23.03 -61.45 44.52
CA ILE A 60 -22.90 -61.88 43.12
C ILE A 60 -23.85 -61.06 42.25
N GLU A 61 -25.09 -60.85 42.67
CA GLU A 61 -26.08 -60.07 41.93
C GLU A 61 -25.65 -58.60 41.80
N LYS A 62 -25.13 -58.00 42.89
CA LYS A 62 -24.54 -56.65 42.83
C LYS A 62 -23.32 -56.57 41.92
N ALA A 63 -22.48 -57.61 41.92
CA ALA A 63 -21.31 -57.66 41.04
C ALA A 63 -21.72 -57.81 39.57
N LEU A 64 -22.71 -58.64 39.27
CA LEU A 64 -23.28 -58.79 37.91
C LEU A 64 -23.87 -57.46 37.42
N LEU A 65 -24.65 -56.77 38.23
CA LEU A 65 -25.19 -55.45 37.87
C LEU A 65 -24.08 -54.44 37.56
N LYS A 66 -22.99 -54.46 38.33
CA LYS A 66 -21.82 -53.60 38.07
C LYS A 66 -21.07 -54.00 36.80
N ILE A 67 -20.98 -55.30 36.51
CA ILE A 67 -20.38 -55.79 35.25
C ILE A 67 -21.23 -55.35 34.05
N ASP A 68 -22.55 -55.48 34.12
CA ASP A 68 -23.46 -55.04 33.05
C ASP A 68 -23.38 -53.52 32.83
N GLU A 69 -23.30 -52.73 33.91
CA GLU A 69 -23.11 -51.28 33.83
C GLU A 69 -21.77 -50.92 33.16
N VAL A 70 -20.68 -51.61 33.48
CA VAL A 70 -19.36 -51.39 32.84
C VAL A 70 -19.37 -51.82 31.38
N ALA A 71 -19.95 -52.99 31.05
CA ALA A 71 -20.02 -53.51 29.70
C ALA A 71 -20.81 -52.59 28.75
N SER A 72 -21.99 -52.12 29.18
CA SER A 72 -22.80 -51.19 28.40
C SER A 72 -22.09 -49.85 28.19
N ASN A 73 -21.36 -49.37 29.20
CA ASN A 73 -20.55 -48.16 29.07
C ASN A 73 -19.38 -48.33 28.09
N HIS A 74 -18.75 -49.51 28.05
CA HIS A 74 -17.62 -49.79 27.16
C HIS A 74 -18.06 -49.93 25.70
N GLU A 75 -19.17 -50.63 25.44
CA GLU A 75 -19.74 -50.78 24.09
C GLU A 75 -20.11 -49.41 23.48
N GLY A 76 -20.63 -48.50 24.30
CA GLY A 76 -20.88 -47.11 23.89
C GLY A 76 -19.60 -46.35 23.52
N ILE A 77 -18.50 -46.54 24.27
CA ILE A 77 -17.22 -45.88 23.99
C ILE A 77 -16.54 -46.46 22.74
N GLU A 78 -16.59 -47.77 22.51
CA GLU A 78 -16.00 -48.42 21.34
C GLU A 78 -16.62 -47.91 20.02
N ALA A 79 -17.95 -47.71 20.00
CA ALA A 79 -18.63 -47.15 18.84
C ALA A 79 -18.19 -45.70 18.54
N GLU A 80 -18.04 -44.88 19.59
CA GLU A 80 -17.54 -43.50 19.46
C GLU A 80 -16.07 -43.48 19.07
N GLU A 81 -15.23 -44.34 19.66
CA GLU A 81 -13.81 -44.47 19.35
C GLU A 81 -13.60 -44.79 17.87
N ALA A 82 -14.33 -45.76 17.33
CA ALA A 82 -14.25 -46.10 15.90
C ALA A 82 -14.59 -44.90 15.01
N LEU A 83 -15.59 -44.10 15.41
CA LEU A 83 -15.97 -42.88 14.71
C LEU A 83 -14.86 -41.81 14.78
N ILE A 84 -14.30 -41.57 15.97
CA ILE A 84 -13.19 -40.62 16.18
C ILE A 84 -11.95 -41.03 15.38
N LEU A 85 -11.57 -42.32 15.43
CA LEU A 85 -10.41 -42.88 14.73
C LEU A 85 -10.59 -42.91 13.21
N ARG A 86 -11.81 -42.89 12.69
CA ARG A 86 -12.08 -42.70 11.26
C ARG A 86 -11.94 -41.23 10.82
N GLY A 87 -12.22 -40.29 11.71
CA GLY A 87 -12.16 -38.85 11.44
C GLY A 87 -13.42 -38.29 10.76
N PRO A 88 -13.57 -36.95 10.73
CA PRO A 88 -14.77 -36.29 10.23
C PRO A 88 -14.92 -36.48 8.71
N GLN A 89 -16.07 -37.01 8.29
CA GLN A 89 -16.39 -37.25 6.88
C GLN A 89 -17.31 -36.15 6.32
N PRO A 90 -17.22 -35.82 5.01
CA PRO A 90 -18.13 -34.88 4.37
C PRO A 90 -19.60 -35.31 4.58
N GLY A 91 -20.44 -34.42 5.10
CA GLY A 91 -21.86 -34.70 5.39
C GLY A 91 -22.15 -35.48 6.68
N GLN A 92 -21.12 -35.88 7.45
CA GLN A 92 -21.28 -36.54 8.76
C GLN A 92 -20.59 -35.77 9.90
N ILE A 93 -20.38 -34.46 9.72
CA ILE A 93 -19.70 -33.62 10.71
C ILE A 93 -20.51 -33.51 11.99
N ASP A 94 -21.85 -33.41 11.90
CA ASP A 94 -22.72 -33.34 13.08
C ASP A 94 -22.66 -34.62 13.92
N ALA A 95 -22.64 -35.80 13.28
CA ALA A 95 -22.46 -37.06 13.98
C ALA A 95 -21.09 -37.13 14.70
N TYR A 96 -20.04 -36.62 14.06
CA TYR A 96 -18.70 -36.50 14.66
C TYR A 96 -18.67 -35.51 15.82
N ARG A 97 -19.45 -34.44 15.73
CA ARG A 97 -19.62 -33.43 16.77
C ARG A 97 -20.26 -34.04 18.00
N ASP A 98 -21.41 -34.68 17.81
CA ASP A 98 -22.21 -35.26 18.88
C ASP A 98 -21.44 -36.39 19.60
N ALA A 99 -20.65 -37.17 18.84
CA ALA A 99 -19.73 -38.17 19.38
C ALA A 99 -18.72 -37.56 20.37
N LEU A 100 -18.07 -36.47 19.97
CA LEU A 100 -17.07 -35.78 20.79
C LEU A 100 -17.69 -35.11 22.01
N GLU A 101 -18.90 -34.56 21.89
CA GLU A 101 -19.67 -34.00 23.00
C GLU A 101 -20.04 -35.08 24.02
N ARG A 102 -20.46 -36.27 23.57
CA ARG A 102 -20.74 -37.42 24.46
C ARG A 102 -19.48 -37.90 25.18
N LEU A 103 -18.33 -37.97 24.49
CA LEU A 103 -17.05 -38.30 25.11
C LEU A 103 -16.63 -37.26 26.16
N ASN A 104 -16.79 -35.96 25.87
CA ASN A 104 -16.53 -34.89 26.83
C ASN A 104 -17.46 -34.96 28.06
N ALA A 105 -18.75 -35.22 27.85
CA ALA A 105 -19.71 -35.39 28.93
C ALA A 105 -19.35 -36.59 29.82
N SER A 106 -18.96 -37.72 29.22
CA SER A 106 -18.51 -38.92 29.94
C SER A 106 -17.35 -38.62 30.90
N ILE A 107 -16.36 -37.83 30.46
CA ILE A 107 -15.24 -37.40 31.31
C ILE A 107 -15.72 -36.54 32.49
N ALA A 108 -16.68 -35.62 32.26
CA ALA A 108 -17.22 -34.76 33.31
C ALA A 108 -17.99 -35.55 34.39
N PHE A 109 -18.71 -36.61 34.01
CA PHE A 109 -19.46 -37.44 34.96
C PHE A 109 -18.57 -38.44 35.73
N LYS A 110 -17.45 -38.90 35.15
CA LYS A 110 -16.58 -39.95 35.71
C LYS A 110 -15.31 -39.41 36.40
N GLY A 111 -15.36 -38.21 36.99
CA GLY A 111 -14.23 -37.34 37.36
C GLY A 111 -13.08 -37.86 38.24
N SER A 112 -12.83 -39.16 38.37
CA SER A 112 -11.63 -39.74 38.98
C SER A 112 -11.30 -41.18 38.54
N ASP A 113 -11.93 -41.73 37.49
CA ASP A 113 -11.73 -43.12 37.03
C ASP A 113 -10.54 -43.24 36.05
N PRO A 114 -9.70 -44.29 36.08
CA PRO A 114 -8.60 -44.48 35.11
C PRO A 114 -9.05 -44.46 33.64
N ASP A 115 -10.28 -44.89 33.34
CA ASP A 115 -10.89 -44.85 31.99
C ASP A 115 -11.10 -43.41 31.47
N SER A 116 -11.11 -42.41 32.35
CA SER A 116 -11.26 -41.00 31.96
C SER A 116 -10.03 -40.49 31.19
N LEU A 117 -8.85 -41.07 31.41
CA LEU A 117 -7.62 -40.68 30.72
C LEU A 117 -7.60 -41.16 29.28
N GLU A 118 -8.08 -42.37 29.02
CA GLU A 118 -8.21 -42.94 27.67
C GLU A 118 -9.27 -42.19 26.87
N THR A 119 -10.43 -41.94 27.48
CA THR A 119 -11.48 -41.10 26.90
C THR A 119 -10.95 -39.69 26.58
N ALA A 120 -10.13 -39.09 27.46
CA ALA A 120 -9.51 -37.80 27.21
C ALA A 120 -8.52 -37.82 26.03
N ARG A 121 -7.73 -38.90 25.86
CA ARG A 121 -6.86 -39.08 24.69
C ARG A 121 -7.66 -39.21 23.39
N LEU A 122 -8.80 -39.88 23.42
CA LEU A 122 -9.72 -39.95 22.29
C LEU A 122 -10.27 -38.58 21.93
N VAL A 123 -10.72 -37.79 22.91
CA VAL A 123 -11.14 -36.40 22.71
C VAL A 123 -10.02 -35.56 22.08
N GLU A 124 -8.79 -35.66 22.59
CA GLU A 124 -7.64 -34.95 22.02
C GLU A 124 -7.38 -35.35 20.57
N THR A 125 -7.49 -36.64 20.26
CA THR A 125 -7.33 -37.18 18.91
C THR A 125 -8.44 -36.68 17.97
N GLY A 126 -9.67 -36.61 18.46
CA GLY A 126 -10.78 -36.06 17.70
C GLY A 126 -10.63 -34.57 17.41
N ALA A 127 -10.19 -33.80 18.40
CA ALA A 127 -9.84 -32.39 18.22
C ALA A 127 -8.73 -32.21 17.16
N LYS A 128 -7.68 -33.03 17.19
CA LYS A 128 -6.61 -33.03 16.16
C LYS A 128 -7.13 -33.28 14.75
N LYS A 129 -8.08 -34.20 14.59
CA LYS A 129 -8.67 -34.51 13.27
C LYS A 129 -9.57 -33.39 12.76
N LEU A 130 -10.28 -32.70 13.65
CA LEU A 130 -11.06 -31.52 13.30
C LEU A 130 -10.17 -30.34 12.92
N THR A 131 -9.07 -30.11 13.63
CA THR A 131 -8.10 -29.08 13.24
C THR A 131 -7.41 -29.40 11.93
N GLN A 132 -7.13 -30.68 11.64
CA GLN A 132 -6.65 -31.11 10.32
C GLN A 132 -7.66 -30.80 9.21
N LEU A 133 -8.95 -31.08 9.43
CA LEU A 133 -10.00 -30.75 8.46
C LEU A 133 -10.11 -29.22 8.28
N TYR A 134 -10.09 -28.45 9.36
CA TYR A 134 -10.05 -26.99 9.31
C TYR A 134 -8.87 -26.50 8.45
N THR A 135 -7.65 -26.93 8.74
CA THR A 135 -6.44 -26.55 8.00
C THR A 135 -6.55 -26.95 6.52
N LYS A 136 -7.12 -28.12 6.22
CA LYS A 136 -7.36 -28.56 4.84
C LYS A 136 -8.32 -27.62 4.10
N VAL A 137 -9.46 -27.26 4.69
CA VAL A 137 -10.43 -26.36 4.05
C VAL A 137 -9.86 -24.95 3.90
N VAL A 138 -9.04 -24.49 4.85
CA VAL A 138 -8.31 -23.23 4.74
C VAL A 138 -7.31 -23.27 3.58
N ALA A 139 -6.55 -24.36 3.43
CA ALA A 139 -5.61 -24.56 2.34
C ALA A 139 -6.34 -24.54 0.98
N GLU A 140 -7.43 -25.29 0.85
CA GLU A 140 -8.27 -25.31 -0.37
C GLU A 140 -8.78 -23.90 -0.72
N GLY A 141 -9.24 -23.15 0.29
CA GLY A 141 -9.70 -21.77 0.11
C GLY A 141 -8.60 -20.71 -0.03
N SER A 142 -7.32 -21.11 0.08
CA SER A 142 -6.13 -20.26 -0.10
C SER A 142 -5.37 -20.61 -1.38
N THR A 143 -6.07 -21.20 -2.35
CA THR A 143 -5.56 -21.56 -3.67
C THR A 143 -6.55 -21.13 -4.75
N GLY A 144 -6.10 -21.01 -5.99
CA GLY A 144 -6.95 -20.64 -7.12
C GLY A 144 -6.23 -19.83 -8.20
N SER A 145 -7.00 -19.23 -9.10
CA SER A 145 -6.51 -18.28 -10.09
C SER A 145 -6.20 -16.95 -9.41
N ILE A 146 -5.00 -16.43 -9.65
CA ILE A 146 -4.63 -15.07 -9.26
C ILE A 146 -5.47 -14.08 -10.10
N PRO A 147 -5.97 -12.99 -9.51
CA PRO A 147 -6.64 -11.91 -10.23
C PRO A 147 -5.82 -11.44 -11.44
N PRO A 148 -6.45 -11.23 -12.61
CA PRO A 148 -5.73 -10.72 -13.77
C PRO A 148 -5.16 -9.33 -13.50
N PRO A 149 -4.07 -8.93 -14.18
CA PRO A 149 -3.49 -7.62 -13.98
C PRO A 149 -4.48 -6.51 -14.39
N GLY A 150 -4.80 -5.59 -13.48
CA GLY A 150 -5.58 -4.38 -13.77
C GLY A 150 -7.04 -4.41 -13.35
N GLU A 151 -7.50 -5.51 -12.77
CA GLU A 151 -8.76 -5.55 -12.03
C GLU A 151 -8.52 -5.03 -10.61
N GLU A 152 -9.37 -4.13 -10.11
CA GLU A 152 -9.25 -3.61 -8.73
C GLU A 152 -9.43 -4.76 -7.75
N LEU A 153 -8.34 -5.14 -7.07
CA LEU A 153 -8.39 -6.21 -6.09
C LEU A 153 -8.92 -5.66 -4.77
N THR A 154 -10.21 -5.80 -4.55
CA THR A 154 -10.83 -5.39 -3.29
C THR A 154 -10.77 -6.49 -2.22
N MET A 155 -10.76 -7.77 -2.62
CA MET A 155 -10.85 -8.91 -1.70
C MET A 155 -10.19 -10.19 -2.26
N CYS A 156 -9.77 -11.08 -1.37
CA CYS A 156 -9.37 -12.46 -1.67
C CYS A 156 -10.38 -13.47 -1.08
N PRO A 157 -11.65 -13.51 -1.53
CA PRO A 157 -12.69 -14.23 -0.81
C PRO A 157 -12.46 -15.75 -0.78
N PHE A 158 -12.86 -16.38 0.32
CA PHE A 158 -13.06 -17.82 0.34
C PHE A 158 -14.18 -18.22 -0.63
N PRO A 159 -14.09 -19.37 -1.32
CA PRO A 159 -15.26 -19.95 -1.98
C PRO A 159 -16.40 -20.14 -0.98
N ALA A 160 -17.64 -19.85 -1.39
CA ALA A 160 -18.81 -19.83 -0.50
C ALA A 160 -18.99 -21.15 0.28
N VAL A 161 -18.75 -22.29 -0.37
CA VAL A 161 -18.85 -23.63 0.23
C VAL A 161 -17.77 -23.87 1.29
N SER A 162 -16.53 -23.42 1.03
CA SER A 162 -15.43 -23.50 2.00
C SER A 162 -15.73 -22.65 3.22
N LEU A 163 -16.26 -21.44 3.01
CA LEU A 163 -16.59 -20.49 4.07
C LEU A 163 -17.73 -20.99 4.98
N SER A 164 -18.80 -21.56 4.42
CA SER A 164 -19.86 -22.18 5.24
C SER A 164 -19.33 -23.36 6.06
N THR A 165 -18.47 -24.19 5.46
CA THR A 165 -17.84 -25.33 6.14
C THR A 165 -16.93 -24.86 7.29
N LEU A 166 -16.10 -23.84 7.05
CA LEU A 166 -15.22 -23.27 8.06
C LEU A 166 -16.00 -22.66 9.23
N ARG A 167 -17.06 -21.88 8.97
CA ARG A 167 -17.89 -21.30 10.04
C ARG A 167 -18.48 -22.37 10.96
N ASN A 168 -19.01 -23.44 10.39
CA ASN A 168 -19.57 -24.55 11.17
C ASN A 168 -18.47 -25.25 12.00
N LEU A 169 -17.31 -25.53 11.38
CA LEU A 169 -16.18 -26.14 12.06
C LEU A 169 -15.65 -25.26 13.20
N VAL A 170 -15.45 -23.97 12.95
CA VAL A 170 -14.91 -23.01 13.93
C VAL A 170 -15.87 -22.81 15.09
N THR A 171 -17.18 -22.74 14.81
CA THR A 171 -18.21 -22.69 15.86
C THR A 171 -18.07 -23.87 16.81
N PHE A 172 -17.80 -25.07 16.28
CA PHE A 172 -17.57 -26.25 17.11
C PHE A 172 -16.19 -26.25 17.78
N LEU A 173 -15.10 -25.89 17.08
CA LEU A 173 -13.76 -25.82 17.68
C LEU A 173 -13.72 -24.89 18.90
N ARG A 174 -14.56 -23.84 18.92
CA ARG A 174 -14.71 -22.90 20.04
C ARG A 174 -15.40 -23.52 21.27
N THR A 175 -16.11 -24.65 21.14
CA THR A 175 -16.76 -25.33 22.28
C THR A 175 -15.85 -26.37 22.95
N LEU A 176 -14.71 -26.71 22.34
CA LEU A 176 -13.80 -27.71 22.88
C LEU A 176 -13.22 -27.30 24.25
N PRO A 177 -12.93 -28.27 25.15
CA PRO A 177 -12.43 -27.97 26.47
C PRO A 177 -11.01 -27.37 26.41
N LEU A 178 -10.86 -26.19 27.01
CA LEU A 178 -9.59 -25.47 27.13
C LEU A 178 -9.17 -25.40 28.60
N PRO A 179 -7.87 -25.21 28.92
CA PRO A 179 -7.41 -25.12 30.31
C PRO A 179 -8.09 -24.00 31.11
N SER A 180 -8.53 -22.93 30.45
CA SER A 180 -9.26 -21.83 31.07
C SER A 180 -10.73 -22.16 31.40
N THR A 181 -11.36 -23.07 30.66
CA THR A 181 -12.77 -23.45 30.83
C THR A 181 -12.90 -24.75 31.61
N HIS A 182 -11.96 -25.69 31.44
CA HIS A 182 -11.94 -27.00 32.07
C HIS A 182 -10.55 -27.34 32.62
N PRO A 183 -10.12 -26.72 33.74
CA PRO A 183 -8.76 -26.88 34.28
C PRO A 183 -8.38 -28.32 34.63
N SER A 184 -9.37 -29.14 34.99
CA SER A 184 -9.19 -30.55 35.39
C SER A 184 -9.27 -31.53 34.21
N HIS A 185 -9.52 -31.07 32.99
CA HIS A 185 -9.70 -31.94 31.82
C HIS A 185 -8.34 -32.33 31.22
N ALA A 186 -7.99 -33.62 31.28
CA ALA A 186 -6.66 -34.10 30.88
C ALA A 186 -6.29 -33.78 29.41
N ALA A 187 -7.26 -33.73 28.49
CA ALA A 187 -7.03 -33.39 27.08
C ALA A 187 -6.84 -31.88 26.81
N ALA A 188 -7.25 -31.01 27.73
CA ALA A 188 -7.38 -29.57 27.46
C ALA A 188 -6.04 -28.89 27.07
N PRO A 189 -4.89 -29.22 27.69
CA PRO A 189 -3.60 -28.67 27.25
C PRO A 189 -3.23 -29.09 25.81
N GLY A 190 -3.50 -30.35 25.44
CA GLY A 190 -3.25 -30.87 24.10
C GLY A 190 -4.12 -30.19 23.04
N ILE A 191 -5.42 -30.03 23.34
CA ILE A 191 -6.38 -29.31 22.48
C ILE A 191 -5.96 -27.85 22.29
N LEU A 192 -5.57 -27.15 23.36
CA LEU A 192 -5.10 -25.77 23.23
C LEU A 192 -3.87 -25.68 22.31
N SER A 193 -2.94 -26.62 22.41
CA SER A 193 -1.75 -26.65 21.54
C SER A 193 -2.12 -26.84 20.08
N THR A 194 -3.04 -27.76 19.77
CA THR A 194 -3.46 -28.07 18.39
C THR A 194 -4.26 -26.93 17.76
N LEU A 195 -5.10 -26.26 18.54
CA LEU A 195 -5.83 -25.07 18.08
C LEU A 195 -4.89 -23.90 17.80
N LYS A 196 -3.86 -23.68 18.64
CA LYS A 196 -2.82 -22.66 18.40
C LYS A 196 -2.07 -22.91 17.09
N GLU A 197 -1.68 -24.15 16.84
CA GLU A 197 -0.98 -24.53 15.61
C GLU A 197 -1.86 -24.34 14.37
N ALA A 198 -3.13 -24.77 14.42
CA ALA A 198 -4.08 -24.60 13.33
C ALA A 198 -4.37 -23.11 13.03
N GLN A 199 -4.52 -22.29 14.08
CA GLN A 199 -4.73 -20.85 13.94
C GLN A 199 -3.51 -20.14 13.34
N LYS A 200 -2.30 -20.52 13.74
CA LYS A 200 -1.07 -20.02 13.11
C LYS A 200 -1.01 -20.44 11.63
N GLY A 201 -1.31 -21.70 11.33
CA GLY A 201 -1.37 -22.20 9.96
C GLY A 201 -2.37 -21.43 9.09
N TYR A 202 -3.53 -21.04 9.64
CA TYR A 202 -4.47 -20.16 8.96
C TYR A 202 -3.83 -18.83 8.56
N ALA A 203 -3.17 -18.16 9.50
CA ALA A 203 -2.51 -16.89 9.24
C ALA A 203 -1.43 -17.01 8.15
N ASP A 204 -0.58 -18.04 8.23
CA ASP A 204 0.49 -18.28 7.27
C ASP A 204 -0.05 -18.52 5.84
N MET A 205 -1.07 -19.39 5.71
CA MET A 205 -1.67 -19.72 4.41
C MET A 205 -2.39 -18.51 3.80
N ARG A 206 -3.20 -17.79 4.59
CA ARG A 206 -3.94 -16.62 4.13
C ARG A 206 -3.03 -15.45 3.79
N GLY A 207 -2.05 -15.15 4.64
CA GLY A 207 -1.07 -14.09 4.39
C GLY A 207 -0.27 -14.36 3.11
N THR A 208 0.17 -15.59 2.89
CA THR A 208 0.88 -16.00 1.68
C THR A 208 -0.01 -15.91 0.43
N TRP A 209 -1.27 -16.31 0.54
CA TRP A 209 -2.23 -16.20 -0.56
C TRP A 209 -2.55 -14.75 -0.93
N ALA A 210 -2.81 -13.90 0.06
CA ALA A 210 -3.03 -12.47 -0.13
C ALA A 210 -1.83 -11.79 -0.81
N ARG A 211 -0.60 -12.10 -0.35
CA ARG A 211 0.64 -11.67 -1.01
C ARG A 211 0.66 -12.07 -2.49
N LYS A 212 0.36 -13.34 -2.80
CA LYS A 212 0.38 -13.86 -4.18
C LYS A 212 -0.63 -13.14 -5.07
N CYS A 213 -1.80 -12.80 -4.53
CA CYS A 213 -2.84 -12.05 -5.26
C CYS A 213 -2.39 -10.62 -5.60
N LEU A 214 -1.68 -9.96 -4.70
CA LEU A 214 -1.23 -8.56 -4.83
C LEU A 214 0.08 -8.42 -5.62
N GLU A 215 0.91 -9.46 -5.68
CA GLU A 215 2.28 -9.38 -6.21
C GLU A 215 2.34 -9.00 -7.69
N THR A 216 1.49 -9.61 -8.53
CA THR A 216 1.47 -9.35 -9.98
C THR A 216 1.12 -7.90 -10.29
N GLN A 217 0.17 -7.33 -9.55
CA GLN A 217 -0.24 -5.93 -9.71
C GLN A 217 0.87 -4.98 -9.28
N GLY A 218 1.55 -5.28 -8.17
CA GLY A 218 2.69 -4.48 -7.70
C GLY A 218 3.86 -4.47 -8.69
N LYS A 219 4.21 -5.63 -9.28
CA LYS A 219 5.25 -5.71 -10.32
C LYS A 219 4.88 -4.95 -11.58
N ARG A 220 3.62 -5.00 -12.00
CA ARG A 220 3.12 -4.26 -13.16
C ARG A 220 3.32 -2.74 -13.04
N VAL A 221 3.19 -2.18 -11.84
CA VAL A 221 3.46 -0.76 -11.60
C VAL A 221 4.92 -0.42 -11.92
N LEU A 222 5.86 -1.29 -11.52
CA LEU A 222 7.28 -1.12 -11.79
C LEU A 222 7.59 -1.23 -13.29
N ASP A 223 7.03 -2.22 -13.98
CA ASP A 223 7.27 -2.45 -15.42
C ASP A 223 6.74 -1.30 -16.29
N ARG A 224 5.66 -0.63 -15.86
CA ARG A 224 5.03 0.48 -16.58
C ARG A 224 5.72 1.83 -16.35
N ALA A 225 6.62 1.93 -15.37
CA ALA A 225 7.28 3.18 -15.00
C ALA A 225 8.07 3.83 -16.16
N ASP A 226 8.61 3.01 -17.08
CA ASP A 226 9.39 3.49 -18.22
C ASP A 226 8.56 3.80 -19.47
N THR A 227 7.36 3.26 -19.58
CA THR A 227 6.56 3.25 -20.81
C THR A 227 5.35 4.18 -20.76
N ILE A 228 4.87 4.50 -19.57
CA ILE A 228 3.66 5.28 -19.34
C ILE A 228 4.01 6.58 -18.62
N ASP A 229 3.12 7.57 -18.72
CA ASP A 229 3.23 8.82 -18.00
C ASP A 229 3.52 8.62 -16.49
N ALA A 230 4.56 9.31 -16.02
CA ALA A 230 5.06 9.18 -14.65
C ALA A 230 4.02 9.44 -13.55
N ILE A 231 3.09 10.40 -13.76
CA ILE A 231 2.05 10.74 -12.78
C ILE A 231 0.98 9.65 -12.76
N VAL A 232 0.60 9.12 -13.93
CA VAL A 232 -0.35 8.01 -14.03
C VAL A 232 0.19 6.77 -13.31
N VAL A 233 1.47 6.44 -13.50
CA VAL A 233 2.10 5.31 -12.81
C VAL A 233 2.17 5.54 -11.29
N GLY A 234 2.42 6.78 -10.84
CA GLY A 234 2.40 7.10 -9.41
C GLY A 234 1.01 6.94 -8.77
N LYS A 235 -0.05 7.29 -9.51
CA LYS A 235 -1.44 7.02 -9.09
C LYS A 235 -1.77 5.54 -9.11
N ASP A 236 -1.29 4.79 -10.11
CA ASP A 236 -1.45 3.32 -10.16
C ASP A 236 -0.73 2.62 -8.99
N PHE A 237 0.43 3.12 -8.57
CA PHE A 237 1.09 2.69 -7.33
C PHE A 237 0.21 2.93 -6.10
N GLY A 238 -0.41 4.11 -6.01
CA GLY A 238 -1.39 4.46 -4.99
C GLY A 238 -2.57 3.49 -4.92
N LYS A 239 -3.20 3.21 -6.06
CA LYS A 239 -4.31 2.25 -6.15
C LYS A 239 -3.92 0.83 -5.74
N TRP A 240 -2.72 0.42 -6.09
CA TRP A 240 -2.17 -0.86 -5.64
C TRP A 240 -1.97 -0.89 -4.12
N ALA A 241 -1.43 0.18 -3.53
CA ALA A 241 -1.29 0.31 -2.09
C ALA A 241 -2.67 0.32 -1.39
N GLU A 242 -3.67 0.99 -1.97
CA GLU A 242 -5.05 0.97 -1.46
C GLU A 242 -5.68 -0.42 -1.51
N SER A 243 -5.45 -1.17 -2.59
CA SER A 243 -5.88 -2.57 -2.73
C SER A 243 -5.24 -3.45 -1.64
N LEU A 244 -3.96 -3.23 -1.35
CA LEU A 244 -3.24 -3.92 -0.28
C LEU A 244 -3.89 -3.67 1.09
N ILE A 245 -4.24 -2.42 1.40
CA ILE A 245 -4.94 -2.08 2.66
C ILE A 245 -6.33 -2.73 2.70
N SER A 246 -7.08 -2.66 1.61
CA SER A 246 -8.44 -3.22 1.52
C SER A 246 -8.45 -4.74 1.70
N VAL A 247 -7.48 -5.44 1.10
CA VAL A 247 -7.27 -6.88 1.30
C VAL A 247 -6.94 -7.17 2.76
N ALA A 248 -6.03 -6.42 3.38
CA ALA A 248 -5.65 -6.63 4.78
C ALA A 248 -6.81 -6.36 5.77
N GLU A 249 -7.66 -5.35 5.53
CA GLU A 249 -8.87 -5.11 6.31
C GLU A 249 -9.87 -6.26 6.17
N THR A 250 -10.12 -6.71 4.94
CA THR A 250 -10.99 -7.85 4.66
C THR A 250 -10.49 -9.14 5.32
N GLU A 251 -9.18 -9.42 5.25
CA GLU A 251 -8.59 -10.59 5.90
C GLU A 251 -8.72 -10.52 7.42
N TYR A 252 -8.67 -9.33 8.02
CA TYR A 252 -8.91 -9.17 9.45
C TYR A 252 -10.36 -9.54 9.83
N GLU A 253 -11.34 -9.07 9.05
CA GLU A 253 -12.75 -9.42 9.27
C GLU A 253 -12.97 -10.94 9.16
N LEU A 254 -12.40 -11.58 8.13
CA LEU A 254 -12.42 -13.03 7.96
C LEU A 254 -11.71 -13.76 9.10
N LEU A 255 -10.56 -13.25 9.55
CA LEU A 255 -9.79 -13.83 10.66
C LEU A 255 -10.63 -13.83 11.94
N VAL A 256 -11.29 -12.73 12.28
CA VAL A 256 -12.15 -12.65 13.48
C VAL A 256 -13.29 -13.68 13.42
N ASP A 257 -13.89 -13.87 12.24
CA ASP A 257 -14.95 -14.86 12.03
C ASP A 257 -14.43 -16.30 12.14
N LEU A 258 -13.25 -16.60 11.56
CA LEU A 258 -12.79 -17.95 11.28
C LEU A 258 -11.72 -18.51 12.23
N ILE A 259 -11.17 -17.74 13.18
CA ILE A 259 -10.18 -18.28 14.13
C ILE A 259 -10.84 -19.09 15.27
N PRO A 260 -10.22 -20.22 15.70
CA PRO A 260 -10.73 -21.00 16.81
C PRO A 260 -10.52 -20.34 18.18
N LEU A 261 -9.46 -19.55 18.40
CA LEU A 261 -9.16 -18.91 19.69
C LEU A 261 -9.39 -17.40 19.61
N THR A 262 -10.45 -16.91 20.28
CA THR A 262 -11.00 -15.54 20.14
C THR A 262 -10.44 -14.51 21.14
N GLY A 263 -9.32 -14.79 21.81
CA GLY A 263 -8.70 -13.84 22.75
C GLY A 263 -8.11 -12.61 22.05
N PRO A 264 -8.19 -11.39 22.61
CA PRO A 264 -7.66 -10.17 21.98
C PRO A 264 -6.16 -10.27 21.64
N THR A 265 -5.35 -10.84 22.54
CA THR A 265 -3.91 -11.02 22.35
C THR A 265 -3.59 -12.05 21.25
N MET A 266 -4.31 -13.17 21.24
CA MET A 266 -4.14 -14.23 20.23
C MET A 266 -4.62 -13.77 18.85
N THR A 267 -5.72 -13.05 18.77
CA THR A 267 -6.23 -12.46 17.53
C THR A 267 -5.19 -11.50 16.94
N ALA A 268 -4.64 -10.63 17.79
CA ALA A 268 -3.66 -9.65 17.37
C ALA A 268 -2.33 -10.28 16.90
N SER A 269 -1.84 -11.34 17.57
CA SER A 269 -0.63 -12.07 17.14
C SER A 269 -0.86 -12.90 15.87
N THR A 270 -2.06 -13.45 15.70
CA THR A 270 -2.45 -14.18 14.48
C THR A 270 -2.55 -13.23 13.30
N PHE A 271 -3.15 -12.07 13.49
CA PHE A 271 -3.21 -11.04 12.45
C PHE A 271 -1.83 -10.50 12.08
N ASP A 272 -0.94 -10.33 13.05
CA ASP A 272 0.45 -9.95 12.79
C ASP A 272 1.17 -10.95 11.88
N THR A 273 1.00 -12.25 12.18
CA THR A 273 1.54 -13.34 11.34
C THR A 273 0.96 -13.30 9.91
N LEU A 274 -0.35 -13.07 9.77
CA LEU A 274 -1.03 -12.95 8.47
C LEU A 274 -0.55 -11.74 7.67
N LEU A 275 -0.36 -10.61 8.34
CA LEU A 275 0.00 -9.34 7.70
C LEU A 275 1.46 -9.33 7.23
N ASN A 276 2.36 -10.06 7.90
CA ASN A 276 3.79 -10.03 7.62
C ASN A 276 4.17 -10.29 6.14
N PRO A 277 3.68 -11.34 5.44
CA PRO A 277 3.92 -11.51 4.00
C PRO A 277 3.46 -10.33 3.13
N ILE A 278 2.37 -9.65 3.52
CA ILE A 278 1.83 -8.49 2.81
C ILE A 278 2.75 -7.28 3.01
N LEU A 279 3.27 -7.07 4.23
CA LEU A 279 4.24 -6.02 4.54
C LEU A 279 5.56 -6.21 3.78
N VAL A 280 6.06 -7.44 3.75
CA VAL A 280 7.29 -7.77 3.01
C VAL A 280 7.11 -7.46 1.52
N LEU A 281 5.94 -7.76 0.95
CA LEU A 281 5.63 -7.37 -0.43
C LEU A 281 5.61 -5.85 -0.61
N PHE A 282 4.94 -5.12 0.29
CA PHE A 282 4.93 -3.66 0.28
C PHE A 282 6.34 -3.09 0.24
N SER A 283 7.18 -3.46 1.22
CA SER A 283 8.56 -3.01 1.33
C SER A 283 9.38 -3.34 0.09
N THR A 284 9.18 -4.52 -0.50
CA THR A 284 9.87 -4.95 -1.72
C THR A 284 9.54 -4.02 -2.90
N ILE A 285 8.24 -3.80 -3.17
CA ILE A 285 7.81 -2.97 -4.31
C ILE A 285 8.23 -1.51 -4.11
N VAL A 286 8.06 -0.95 -2.91
CA VAL A 286 8.47 0.44 -2.61
C VAL A 286 9.98 0.60 -2.76
N THR A 287 10.77 -0.34 -2.24
CA THR A 287 12.23 -0.29 -2.37
C THR A 287 12.67 -0.37 -3.82
N SER A 288 12.05 -1.23 -4.63
CA SER A 288 12.32 -1.31 -6.07
C SER A 288 11.93 -0.03 -6.80
N LEU A 289 10.76 0.57 -6.50
CA LEU A 289 10.32 1.83 -7.07
C LEU A 289 11.31 2.96 -6.74
N VAL A 290 11.66 3.12 -5.46
CA VAL A 290 12.65 4.10 -4.99
C VAL A 290 14.01 3.87 -5.63
N GLY A 291 14.44 2.61 -5.80
CA GLY A 291 15.68 2.25 -6.49
C GLY A 291 15.68 2.65 -7.97
N SER A 292 14.55 2.52 -8.66
CA SER A 292 14.39 3.01 -10.04
C SER A 292 14.40 4.54 -10.12
N ILE A 293 13.70 5.22 -9.20
CA ILE A 293 13.69 6.69 -9.11
C ILE A 293 15.11 7.21 -8.87
N LYS A 294 15.86 6.62 -7.93
CA LYS A 294 17.24 7.03 -7.60
C LYS A 294 18.21 6.89 -8.78
N ARG A 295 17.97 5.96 -9.71
CA ARG A 295 18.81 5.79 -10.91
C ARG A 295 18.65 6.94 -11.91
N SER A 296 17.49 7.59 -11.95
CA SER A 296 17.24 8.72 -12.85
C SER A 296 16.21 9.67 -12.23
N LEU A 297 16.64 10.52 -11.30
CA LEU A 297 15.74 11.41 -10.58
C LEU A 297 15.07 12.41 -11.52
N GLN A 298 15.82 12.93 -12.51
CA GLN A 298 15.30 13.83 -13.55
C GLN A 298 14.10 13.25 -14.30
N LYS A 299 14.16 11.96 -14.67
CA LYS A 299 13.08 11.30 -15.42
C LYS A 299 11.88 10.99 -14.53
N PHE A 300 12.14 10.58 -13.28
CA PHE A 300 11.12 10.01 -12.40
C PHE A 300 10.68 10.94 -11.26
N ALA A 301 11.07 12.22 -11.25
CA ALA A 301 10.67 13.16 -10.20
C ALA A 301 9.14 13.24 -10.01
N PHE A 302 8.38 13.34 -11.10
CA PHE A 302 6.91 13.38 -11.03
C PHE A 302 6.28 12.04 -10.62
N LEU A 303 6.94 10.91 -10.95
CA LEU A 303 6.54 9.59 -10.44
C LEU A 303 6.70 9.53 -8.91
N ALA A 304 7.83 10.04 -8.40
CA ALA A 304 8.09 10.10 -6.97
C ALA A 304 7.06 10.97 -6.23
N LEU A 305 6.78 12.18 -6.74
CA LEU A 305 5.81 13.10 -6.16
C LEU A 305 4.39 12.50 -6.15
N SER A 306 3.94 11.95 -7.28
CA SER A 306 2.62 11.33 -7.38
C SER A 306 2.48 10.07 -6.50
N SER A 307 3.55 9.26 -6.40
CA SER A 307 3.56 8.09 -5.51
C SER A 307 3.54 8.51 -4.04
N PHE A 308 4.28 9.57 -3.68
CA PHE A 308 4.28 10.14 -2.33
C PHE A 308 2.91 10.71 -1.95
N GLU A 309 2.27 11.45 -2.86
CA GLU A 309 0.92 11.98 -2.67
C GLU A 309 -0.07 10.87 -2.33
N SER A 310 -0.10 9.85 -3.19
CA SER A 310 -1.05 8.74 -3.07
C SER A 310 -0.82 7.95 -1.77
N LEU A 311 0.44 7.74 -1.39
CA LEU A 311 0.77 7.03 -0.16
C LEU A 311 0.48 7.87 1.10
N SER A 312 0.67 9.19 1.05
CA SER A 312 0.39 10.10 2.16
C SER A 312 -1.09 10.10 2.53
N VAL A 313 -1.98 10.10 1.52
CA VAL A 313 -3.44 10.05 1.72
C VAL A 313 -3.87 8.77 2.42
N LEU A 314 -3.17 7.65 2.17
CA LEU A 314 -3.47 6.34 2.75
C LEU A 314 -2.92 6.15 4.18
N GLN A 315 -2.05 7.05 4.66
CA GLN A 315 -1.39 6.91 5.96
C GLN A 315 -2.38 6.75 7.15
N PRO A 316 -3.46 7.54 7.29
CA PRO A 316 -4.37 7.40 8.43
C PRO A 316 -5.09 6.05 8.45
N ARG A 317 -5.47 5.54 7.27
CA ARG A 317 -6.12 4.23 7.11
C ARG A 317 -5.15 3.10 7.50
N TRP A 318 -3.90 3.22 7.09
CA TRP A 318 -2.85 2.29 7.47
C TRP A 318 -2.58 2.29 8.98
N GLU A 319 -2.43 3.46 9.61
CA GLU A 319 -2.21 3.58 11.05
C GLU A 319 -3.33 2.93 11.85
N LYS A 320 -4.59 3.11 11.43
CA LYS A 320 -5.74 2.41 12.02
C LYS A 320 -5.60 0.89 11.91
N LEU A 321 -5.22 0.37 10.75
CA LEU A 321 -4.99 -1.07 10.55
C LEU A 321 -3.89 -1.61 11.46
N LEU A 322 -2.78 -0.88 11.62
CA LEU A 322 -1.70 -1.28 12.51
C LEU A 322 -2.11 -1.33 13.98
N THR A 323 -3.16 -0.62 14.38
CA THR A 323 -3.68 -0.73 15.76
C THR A 323 -4.27 -2.12 16.06
N LEU A 324 -4.63 -2.87 15.03
CA LEU A 324 -5.14 -4.24 15.16
C LEU A 324 -4.00 -5.25 15.43
N ARG A 325 -2.75 -4.85 15.18
CA ARG A 325 -1.57 -5.61 15.63
C ARG A 325 -1.35 -5.44 17.12
N GLY A 326 -0.95 -6.51 17.78
CA GLY A 326 -0.68 -6.54 19.22
C GLY A 326 0.44 -5.57 19.59
N ASN A 327 0.47 -5.13 20.86
CA ASN A 327 1.46 -4.16 21.33
C ASN A 327 2.92 -4.65 21.26
N GLU A 328 3.15 -5.97 21.22
CA GLU A 328 4.50 -6.56 21.13
C GLU A 328 5.15 -6.34 19.77
N SER A 329 4.40 -6.42 18.67
CA SER A 329 4.92 -6.25 17.30
C SER A 329 5.06 -4.79 16.86
N ARG A 330 4.54 -3.82 17.64
CA ARG A 330 4.65 -2.38 17.32
C ARG A 330 6.03 -1.79 17.61
N LYS A 331 6.96 -2.56 18.19
CA LYS A 331 8.13 -1.97 18.84
C LYS A 331 9.17 -1.35 17.89
N ASP A 332 9.32 -1.78 16.63
CA ASP A 332 10.42 -1.23 15.82
C ASP A 332 10.23 -1.07 14.30
N THR A 333 9.15 -1.56 13.65
CA THR A 333 8.98 -1.38 12.19
C THR A 333 7.58 -0.90 11.79
N ASN A 334 7.53 0.24 11.11
CA ASN A 334 6.35 0.69 10.38
C ASN A 334 6.77 0.83 8.92
N GLU A 335 6.65 -0.28 8.20
CA GLU A 335 7.12 -0.45 6.83
C GLU A 335 6.52 0.60 5.89
N PHE A 336 5.25 0.96 6.12
CA PHE A 336 4.57 2.01 5.37
C PHE A 336 5.17 3.39 5.63
N LYS A 337 5.42 3.72 6.90
CA LYS A 337 6.06 4.99 7.28
C LYS A 337 7.49 5.06 6.75
N GLU A 338 8.25 3.96 6.79
CA GLU A 338 9.59 3.86 6.19
C GLU A 338 9.54 4.06 4.68
N GLY A 339 8.59 3.42 3.99
CA GLY A 339 8.36 3.61 2.56
C GLY A 339 8.01 5.05 2.20
N LEU A 340 7.14 5.68 2.99
CA LEU A 340 6.78 7.09 2.84
C LEU A 340 7.98 8.02 3.06
N HIS A 341 8.81 7.76 4.08
CA HIS A 341 10.05 8.49 4.31
C HIS A 341 11.05 8.31 3.16
N ALA A 342 11.17 7.10 2.60
CA ALA A 342 12.04 6.83 1.47
C ALA A 342 11.61 7.60 0.21
N LEU A 343 10.30 7.65 -0.08
CA LEU A 343 9.73 8.47 -1.16
C LEU A 343 9.92 9.97 -0.89
N ARG A 344 9.68 10.42 0.33
CA ARG A 344 9.92 11.81 0.75
C ARG A 344 11.37 12.23 0.51
N ALA A 345 12.33 11.37 0.85
CA ALA A 345 13.76 11.66 0.71
C ALA A 345 14.19 11.87 -0.76
N VAL A 346 13.61 11.13 -1.71
CA VAL A 346 13.88 11.36 -3.15
C VAL A 346 13.16 12.60 -3.67
N CYS A 347 11.96 12.91 -3.19
CA CYS A 347 11.24 14.14 -3.55
C CYS A 347 11.95 15.40 -3.04
N LEU A 348 12.51 15.37 -1.82
CA LEU A 348 13.28 16.49 -1.27
C LEU A 348 14.49 16.85 -2.15
N ARG A 349 15.09 15.85 -2.80
CA ARG A 349 16.24 16.04 -3.69
C ARG A 349 15.86 16.46 -5.10
N SER A 350 14.64 16.18 -5.57
CA SER A 350 14.27 16.47 -6.96
C SER A 350 14.19 17.96 -7.26
N PHE A 351 13.77 18.79 -6.29
CA PHE A 351 13.63 20.24 -6.52
C PHE A 351 14.98 20.96 -6.70
N PRO A 352 15.99 20.76 -5.82
CA PRO A 352 17.32 21.35 -6.01
C PRO A 352 18.06 20.78 -7.22
N GLU A 353 17.96 19.46 -7.46
CA GLU A 353 18.63 18.82 -8.61
C GLU A 353 18.11 19.40 -9.94
N PHE A 354 16.80 19.60 -10.07
CA PHE A 354 16.23 20.23 -11.27
C PHE A 354 16.79 21.65 -11.52
N LEU A 355 16.92 22.48 -10.47
CA LEU A 355 17.53 23.81 -10.61
C LEU A 355 19.02 23.74 -10.95
N ALA A 356 19.74 22.75 -10.43
CA ALA A 356 21.13 22.52 -10.77
C ALA A 356 21.29 22.09 -12.23
N ASP A 357 20.40 21.24 -12.74
CA ASP A 357 20.39 20.77 -14.13
C ASP A 357 20.17 21.91 -15.11
N LEU A 358 19.22 22.80 -14.82
CA LEU A 358 18.97 24.00 -15.64
C LEU A 358 20.22 24.89 -15.73
N LYS A 359 21.04 24.95 -14.68
CA LYS A 359 22.30 25.71 -14.69
C LYS A 359 23.41 24.99 -15.43
N MET A 360 23.58 23.69 -15.19
CA MET A 360 24.56 22.89 -15.89
C MET A 360 24.30 22.84 -17.40
N ALA A 361 23.04 22.90 -17.82
CA ALA A 361 22.66 23.02 -19.23
C ALA A 361 23.26 24.28 -19.91
N SER A 362 23.53 25.36 -19.16
CA SER A 362 24.21 26.54 -19.71
C SER A 362 25.72 26.39 -19.89
N MET A 363 26.32 25.38 -19.23
CA MET A 363 27.76 25.10 -19.25
C MET A 363 28.14 23.97 -20.22
N GLY A 364 27.16 23.24 -20.76
CA GLY A 364 27.35 22.16 -21.73
C GLY A 364 28.05 22.62 -23.01
N ASN A 365 28.64 21.66 -23.73
CA ASN A 365 29.46 21.88 -24.94
C ASN A 365 28.92 21.08 -26.13
N THR A 366 27.60 21.07 -26.31
CA THR A 366 26.89 20.22 -27.29
C THR A 366 26.74 20.90 -28.66
N ARG A 367 26.93 20.14 -29.75
CA ARG A 367 26.75 20.61 -31.15
C ARG A 367 25.35 21.16 -31.49
N ALA A 368 24.34 20.93 -30.65
CA ALA A 368 23.02 21.54 -30.76
C ALA A 368 23.05 23.08 -30.58
N GLU A 369 24.14 23.62 -30.03
CA GLU A 369 24.34 25.02 -29.64
C GLU A 369 24.76 25.95 -30.79
N GLN A 370 24.60 25.54 -32.05
CA GLN A 370 24.62 26.47 -33.19
C GLN A 370 23.21 26.85 -33.66
N SER A 371 22.18 26.10 -33.23
CA SER A 371 20.80 26.44 -33.53
C SER A 371 20.36 27.73 -32.82
N THR A 372 19.46 28.47 -33.44
CA THR A 372 18.76 29.61 -32.87
C THR A 372 17.37 29.26 -32.33
N GLY A 373 16.92 28.00 -32.49
CA GLY A 373 15.66 27.51 -31.96
C GLY A 373 15.65 27.30 -30.43
N PRO A 374 14.52 26.84 -29.87
CA PRO A 374 14.40 26.52 -28.45
C PRO A 374 15.42 25.45 -28.03
N ALA A 375 16.16 25.71 -26.95
CA ALA A 375 17.10 24.78 -26.36
C ALA A 375 16.37 23.67 -25.59
N ASP A 376 16.96 22.47 -25.53
CA ASP A 376 16.33 21.31 -24.88
C ASP A 376 15.93 21.59 -23.43
N PHE A 377 16.79 22.27 -22.66
CA PHE A 377 16.48 22.62 -21.27
C PHE A 377 15.33 23.64 -21.15
N THR A 378 15.11 24.47 -22.19
CA THR A 378 13.97 25.40 -22.25
C THR A 378 12.67 24.63 -22.43
N ILE A 379 12.66 23.65 -23.34
CA ILE A 379 11.53 22.74 -23.55
C ILE A 379 11.26 21.92 -22.28
N GLN A 380 12.30 21.41 -21.63
CA GLN A 380 12.18 20.69 -20.36
C GLN A 380 11.62 21.57 -19.24
N THR A 381 12.02 22.85 -19.17
CA THR A 381 11.47 23.82 -18.20
C THR A 381 9.97 23.98 -18.38
N VAL A 382 9.50 24.20 -19.62
CA VAL A 382 8.07 24.31 -19.92
C VAL A 382 7.34 23.02 -19.52
N ARG A 383 7.85 21.86 -19.91
CA ARG A 383 7.24 20.56 -19.55
C ARG A 383 7.17 20.33 -18.04
N TYR A 384 8.19 20.77 -17.30
CA TYR A 384 8.20 20.69 -15.84
C TYR A 384 7.14 21.62 -15.23
N MET A 385 7.11 22.88 -15.67
CA MET A 385 6.13 23.87 -15.20
C MET A 385 4.70 23.45 -15.52
N ASP A 386 4.44 22.91 -16.71
CA ASP A 386 3.13 22.38 -17.09
C ASP A 386 2.67 21.28 -16.13
N ARG A 387 3.55 20.37 -15.71
CA ARG A 387 3.17 19.20 -14.89
C ARG A 387 3.11 19.49 -13.39
N LEU A 388 3.77 20.54 -12.91
CA LEU A 388 3.81 20.90 -11.48
C LEU A 388 2.40 21.08 -10.85
N PRO A 389 1.41 21.73 -11.50
CA PRO A 389 0.04 21.82 -10.99
C PRO A 389 -0.65 20.47 -10.73
N GLU A 390 -0.29 19.41 -11.46
CA GLU A 390 -0.93 18.09 -11.33
C GLU A 390 -0.53 17.35 -10.05
N VAL A 391 0.59 17.74 -9.43
CA VAL A 391 1.14 17.18 -8.17
C VAL A 391 1.33 18.27 -7.12
N ARG A 392 0.52 19.33 -7.17
CA ARG A 392 0.72 20.56 -6.38
C ARG A 392 0.72 20.29 -4.86
N ASP A 393 -0.15 19.40 -4.38
CA ASP A 393 -0.33 19.16 -2.94
C ASP A 393 0.90 18.42 -2.38
N ALA A 394 1.40 17.42 -3.12
CA ALA A 394 2.67 16.76 -2.82
C ALA A 394 3.88 17.70 -2.95
N ALA A 395 3.93 18.52 -4.00
CA ALA A 395 5.03 19.44 -4.18
C ALA A 395 5.09 20.51 -3.07
N ALA A 396 3.94 21.09 -2.70
CA ALA A 396 3.85 22.08 -1.63
C ALA A 396 4.27 21.48 -0.28
N SER A 397 3.71 20.32 0.09
CA SER A 397 4.04 19.66 1.35
C SER A 397 5.53 19.30 1.47
N ILE A 398 6.18 18.88 0.36
CA ILE A 398 7.62 18.63 0.36
C ILE A 398 8.43 19.93 0.40
N LEU A 399 8.05 20.97 -0.35
CA LEU A 399 8.74 22.26 -0.36
C LEU A 399 8.68 22.97 1.00
N LEU A 400 7.56 22.88 1.73
CA LEU A 400 7.44 23.38 3.10
C LEU A 400 8.48 22.76 4.03
N VAL A 401 8.84 21.50 3.78
CA VAL A 401 9.81 20.74 4.57
C VAL A 401 11.24 21.10 4.20
N VAL A 402 11.50 21.37 2.92
CA VAL A 402 12.78 21.95 2.47
C VAL A 402 12.98 23.32 3.12
N GLY A 403 11.90 24.10 3.24
CA GLY A 403 11.90 25.48 3.70
C GLY A 403 12.14 26.44 2.54
N ASP A 404 11.52 27.61 2.63
CA ASP A 404 11.52 28.61 1.56
C ASP A 404 12.93 29.02 1.14
N GLY A 405 13.21 28.94 -0.17
CA GLY A 405 14.51 29.26 -0.77
C GLY A 405 15.63 28.26 -0.50
N ASN A 406 15.49 27.32 0.45
CA ASN A 406 16.52 26.34 0.75
C ASN A 406 16.76 25.36 -0.41
N TRP A 407 15.86 25.26 -1.40
CA TRP A 407 16.10 24.50 -2.63
C TRP A 407 17.24 25.05 -3.50
N LYS A 408 17.80 26.22 -3.18
CA LYS A 408 18.96 26.81 -3.87
C LYS A 408 20.32 26.30 -3.34
N MET A 409 20.36 25.23 -2.54
CA MET A 409 21.59 24.68 -1.95
C MET A 409 22.75 24.60 -2.97
N GLY A 410 23.93 25.11 -2.58
CA GLY A 410 25.14 25.15 -3.41
C GLY A 410 25.49 26.51 -4.03
N GLN A 411 24.64 27.53 -3.89
CA GLN A 411 24.89 28.88 -4.42
C GLN A 411 25.65 29.83 -3.47
N GLY A 412 26.06 29.36 -2.28
CA GLY A 412 26.66 30.22 -1.24
C GLY A 412 25.69 31.26 -0.64
N THR A 413 24.48 31.38 -1.17
CA THR A 413 23.40 32.20 -0.62
C THR A 413 22.77 31.42 0.53
N GLN A 414 23.21 31.70 1.76
CA GLN A 414 22.37 31.45 2.94
C GLN A 414 21.10 32.28 2.71
N VAL A 415 19.98 31.62 2.37
CA VAL A 415 18.70 32.33 2.34
C VAL A 415 18.43 32.72 3.78
N GLY A 416 18.61 34.01 4.08
CA GLY A 416 18.40 34.55 5.42
C GLY A 416 17.01 34.16 5.92
N LYS A 417 16.86 34.06 7.24
CA LYS A 417 15.61 33.72 7.95
C LYS A 417 14.39 34.46 7.36
N GLY A 418 13.82 33.92 6.29
CA GLY A 418 12.52 34.34 5.79
C GLY A 418 11.45 34.01 6.82
N ALA A 419 10.26 34.57 6.66
CA ALA A 419 9.11 34.13 7.44
C ALA A 419 9.02 32.59 7.34
N LYS A 420 8.89 31.91 8.48
CA LYS A 420 8.67 30.46 8.47
C LYS A 420 7.29 30.23 7.86
N LEU A 421 7.26 29.90 6.57
CA LEU A 421 6.05 29.42 5.91
C LEU A 421 5.63 28.12 6.60
N GLY A 422 4.33 28.03 6.92
CA GLY A 422 3.75 26.92 7.68
C GLY A 422 2.57 26.29 6.95
N ASP A 423 1.79 25.48 7.69
CA ASP A 423 0.52 24.95 7.20
C ASP A 423 -0.41 26.10 6.77
N GLY A 424 -0.87 26.07 5.52
CA GLY A 424 -1.68 27.13 4.90
C GLY A 424 -0.93 28.01 3.89
N ASP A 425 0.40 27.97 3.86
CA ASP A 425 1.24 28.74 2.91
C ASP A 425 1.66 27.92 1.67
N GLU A 426 1.01 26.77 1.43
CA GLU A 426 1.31 25.83 0.33
C GLU A 426 1.34 26.50 -1.04
N ARG A 427 0.41 27.43 -1.28
CA ARG A 427 0.36 28.20 -2.52
C ARG A 427 1.57 29.13 -2.66
N VAL A 428 1.92 29.83 -1.58
CA VAL A 428 3.00 30.84 -1.57
C VAL A 428 4.34 30.17 -1.87
N ILE A 429 4.60 29.03 -1.23
CA ILE A 429 5.88 28.33 -1.44
C ILE A 429 6.01 27.75 -2.85
N LEU A 430 4.90 27.29 -3.45
CA LEU A 430 4.88 26.88 -4.85
C LEU A 430 5.13 28.06 -5.80
N GLU A 431 4.53 29.22 -5.51
CA GLU A 431 4.75 30.45 -6.28
C GLU A 431 6.22 30.92 -6.21
N HIS A 432 6.86 30.83 -5.05
CA HIS A 432 8.28 31.13 -4.86
C HIS A 432 9.18 30.16 -5.63
N TYR A 433 8.88 28.85 -5.56
CA TYR A 433 9.65 27.85 -6.29
C TYR A 433 9.48 28.00 -7.82
N ALA A 434 8.25 28.23 -8.30
CA ALA A 434 7.95 28.51 -9.70
C ALA A 434 8.72 29.74 -10.22
N TYR A 435 8.77 30.82 -9.43
CA TYR A 435 9.58 31.99 -9.72
C TYR A 435 11.05 31.63 -9.90
N ASP A 436 11.61 30.84 -8.98
CA ASP A 436 13.02 30.46 -9.01
C ASP A 436 13.37 29.54 -10.18
N VAL A 437 12.48 28.63 -10.58
CA VAL A 437 12.63 27.81 -11.79
C VAL A 437 12.73 28.70 -13.03
N VAL A 438 11.76 29.62 -13.21
CA VAL A 438 11.72 30.55 -14.35
C VAL A 438 12.95 31.45 -14.36
N MET A 439 13.32 32.02 -13.21
CA MET A 439 14.47 32.91 -13.10
C MET A 439 15.78 32.18 -13.37
N THR A 440 15.90 30.92 -12.93
CA THR A 440 17.09 30.08 -13.21
C THR A 440 17.19 29.77 -14.70
N ALA A 441 16.08 29.38 -15.35
CA ALA A 441 16.06 29.12 -16.79
C ALA A 441 16.43 30.36 -17.61
N LEU A 442 15.89 31.54 -17.27
CA LEU A 442 16.24 32.80 -17.91
C LEU A 442 17.72 33.17 -17.70
N SER A 443 18.25 32.95 -16.51
CA SER A 443 19.66 33.21 -16.19
C SER A 443 20.60 32.29 -16.98
N SER A 444 20.24 31.01 -17.12
CA SER A 444 20.94 30.05 -17.97
C SER A 444 20.91 30.47 -19.44
N LEU A 445 19.76 30.89 -19.98
CA LEU A 445 19.62 31.42 -21.34
C LEU A 445 20.49 32.66 -21.58
N MET A 446 20.49 33.59 -20.63
CA MET A 446 21.36 34.78 -20.70
C MET A 446 22.83 34.39 -20.73
N THR A 447 23.25 33.41 -19.93
CA THR A 447 24.62 32.90 -19.90
C THR A 447 25.02 32.27 -21.24
N VAL A 448 24.15 31.42 -21.80
CA VAL A 448 24.37 30.83 -23.13
C VAL A 448 24.47 31.91 -24.21
N SER A 449 23.60 32.92 -24.18
CA SER A 449 23.60 34.00 -25.17
C SER A 449 24.85 34.90 -25.13
N LYS A 450 25.53 34.98 -23.98
CA LYS A 450 26.78 35.76 -23.82
C LYS A 450 28.03 34.96 -24.17
N THR A 451 27.91 33.65 -24.31
CA THR A 451 29.04 32.79 -24.66
C THR A 451 29.39 33.04 -26.14
N PRO A 452 30.66 33.26 -26.52
CA PRO A 452 31.06 33.63 -27.88
C PRO A 452 31.01 32.45 -28.85
N ARG A 453 29.88 31.74 -28.91
CA ARG A 453 29.63 30.58 -29.78
C ARG A 453 28.95 30.98 -31.11
N ARG A 454 28.29 32.14 -31.16
CA ARG A 454 27.61 32.67 -32.35
C ARG A 454 27.94 34.17 -32.52
N SER A 455 27.64 34.70 -33.71
CA SER A 455 27.66 36.15 -33.91
C SER A 455 26.66 36.84 -32.97
N PRO A 456 26.91 38.10 -32.57
CA PRO A 456 26.00 38.84 -31.69
C PRO A 456 24.55 38.85 -32.19
N ALA A 457 24.36 38.98 -33.50
CA ALA A 457 23.06 38.94 -34.16
C ALA A 457 22.33 37.59 -33.99
N LEU A 458 23.03 36.47 -34.14
CA LEU A 458 22.47 35.12 -33.95
C LEU A 458 22.21 34.81 -32.48
N ASN A 459 23.05 35.29 -31.56
CA ASN A 459 22.83 35.19 -30.12
C ASN A 459 21.58 35.95 -29.68
N ALA A 460 21.31 37.13 -30.27
CA ALA A 460 20.11 37.88 -30.00
C ALA A 460 18.84 37.17 -30.51
N ILE A 461 18.90 36.53 -31.69
CA ILE A 461 17.81 35.69 -32.22
C ILE A 461 17.56 34.48 -31.30
N PHE A 462 18.62 33.76 -30.93
CA PHE A 462 18.53 32.62 -30.02
C PHE A 462 17.86 32.99 -28.69
N LEU A 463 18.30 34.09 -28.06
CA LEU A 463 17.74 34.55 -26.79
C LEU A 463 16.26 34.94 -26.94
N LEU A 464 15.90 35.65 -28.01
CA LEU A 464 14.53 36.04 -28.28
C LEU A 464 13.61 34.82 -28.46
N ASN A 465 14.03 33.84 -29.26
CA ASN A 465 13.25 32.63 -29.50
C ASN A 465 12.99 31.84 -28.22
N ASN A 466 14.01 31.63 -27.39
CA ASN A 466 13.89 30.86 -26.15
C ASN A 466 13.05 31.60 -25.09
N VAL A 467 13.27 32.91 -24.90
CA VAL A 467 12.49 33.70 -23.94
C VAL A 467 11.04 33.82 -24.39
N SER A 468 10.79 33.95 -25.70
CA SER A 468 9.44 33.93 -26.25
C SER A 468 8.77 32.58 -26.07
N TYR A 469 9.49 31.48 -26.28
CA TYR A 469 8.99 30.12 -26.04
C TYR A 469 8.55 29.92 -24.59
N LEU A 470 9.39 30.32 -23.62
CA LEU A 470 9.03 30.29 -22.19
C LEU A 470 7.79 31.14 -21.92
N ARG A 471 7.76 32.38 -22.43
CA ARG A 471 6.62 33.28 -22.22
C ARG A 471 5.35 32.72 -22.84
N GLN A 472 5.40 32.19 -24.06
CA GLN A 472 4.23 31.68 -24.76
C GLN A 472 3.65 30.49 -24.00
N HIS A 473 4.46 29.49 -23.68
CA HIS A 473 3.95 28.24 -23.09
C HIS A 473 3.77 28.27 -21.57
N ILE A 474 4.32 29.26 -20.85
CA ILE A 474 4.09 29.40 -19.39
C ILE A 474 3.03 30.45 -19.09
N LEU A 475 2.99 31.56 -19.84
CA LEU A 475 2.19 32.73 -19.49
C LEU A 475 1.01 33.00 -20.44
N VAL A 476 1.21 32.90 -21.75
CA VAL A 476 0.21 33.35 -22.75
C VAL A 476 -0.77 32.22 -23.08
N GLU A 477 -0.23 31.07 -23.47
CA GLU A 477 -0.97 29.86 -23.88
C GLU A 477 -0.41 28.63 -23.14
N PRO A 478 -0.59 28.55 -21.81
CA PRO A 478 -0.19 27.38 -21.05
C PRO A 478 -1.04 26.17 -21.44
N ARG A 479 -0.41 24.98 -21.48
CA ARG A 479 -1.11 23.74 -21.81
C ARG A 479 -2.16 23.39 -20.75
N LEU A 480 -1.83 23.63 -19.49
CA LEU A 480 -2.70 23.41 -18.34
C LEU A 480 -3.27 24.73 -17.83
N ARG A 481 -4.60 24.79 -17.72
CA ARG A 481 -5.32 26.00 -17.28
C ARG A 481 -5.03 26.41 -15.83
N SER A 482 -4.49 25.49 -15.02
CA SER A 482 -4.12 25.72 -13.62
C SER A 482 -2.71 26.27 -13.42
N LEU A 483 -1.87 26.30 -14.47
CA LEU A 483 -0.51 26.84 -14.36
C LEU A 483 -0.47 28.33 -13.97
N PRO A 484 -1.32 29.22 -14.53
CA PRO A 484 -1.33 30.64 -14.15
C PRO A 484 -1.57 30.90 -12.67
N ASP A 485 -2.24 30.00 -11.95
CA ASP A 485 -2.51 30.12 -10.51
C ASP A 485 -1.24 30.00 -9.66
N LEU A 486 -0.22 29.31 -10.18
CA LEU A 486 1.11 29.16 -9.55
C LEU A 486 2.09 30.28 -9.92
N LEU A 487 1.68 31.23 -10.79
CA LEU A 487 2.54 32.32 -11.22
C LEU A 487 2.22 33.59 -10.42
N SER A 488 3.13 33.94 -9.51
CA SER A 488 3.07 35.23 -8.80
C SER A 488 3.29 36.42 -9.76
N SER A 489 2.88 37.63 -9.37
CA SER A 489 3.13 38.84 -10.17
C SER A 489 4.61 38.99 -10.56
N PRO A 490 5.58 38.83 -9.64
CA PRO A 490 7.00 38.88 -9.99
C PRO A 490 7.40 37.91 -11.10
N THR A 491 6.87 36.68 -11.14
CA THR A 491 7.17 35.71 -12.19
C THR A 491 6.69 36.19 -13.55
N ARG A 492 5.46 36.74 -13.61
CA ARG A 492 4.88 37.30 -14.84
C ARG A 492 5.66 38.52 -15.32
N ASP A 493 6.06 39.38 -14.39
CA ASP A 493 6.82 40.61 -14.68
C ASP A 493 8.23 40.28 -15.21
N VAL A 494 8.91 39.30 -14.61
CA VAL A 494 10.24 38.86 -15.05
C VAL A 494 10.21 38.27 -16.46
N LEU A 495 9.23 37.43 -16.79
CA LEU A 495 9.07 36.89 -18.15
C LEU A 495 8.83 38.00 -19.19
N ASN A 496 7.91 38.92 -18.89
CA ASN A 496 7.60 40.03 -19.79
C ASN A 496 8.77 41.01 -19.94
N SER A 497 9.48 41.32 -18.85
CA SER A 497 10.65 42.21 -18.87
C SER A 497 11.82 41.61 -19.65
N ASN A 498 12.11 40.32 -19.45
CA ASN A 498 13.14 39.62 -20.21
C ASN A 498 12.77 39.52 -21.70
N TYR A 499 11.50 39.31 -22.03
CA TYR A 499 11.05 39.33 -23.43
C TYR A 499 11.28 40.69 -24.09
N ARG A 500 10.91 41.80 -23.42
CA ARG A 500 11.17 43.16 -23.91
C ARG A 500 12.67 43.42 -24.10
N THR A 501 13.49 42.97 -23.15
CA THR A 501 14.95 43.11 -23.21
C THR A 501 15.56 42.30 -24.35
N ALA A 502 15.15 41.04 -24.53
CA ALA A 502 15.58 40.19 -25.63
C ALA A 502 15.15 40.74 -26.99
N LYS A 503 13.92 41.27 -27.09
CA LYS A 503 13.41 41.95 -28.28
C LYS A 503 14.22 43.21 -28.61
N ALA A 504 14.52 44.05 -27.63
CA ALA A 504 15.37 45.23 -27.82
C ALA A 504 16.79 44.86 -28.29
N ASN A 505 17.41 43.84 -27.66
CA ASN A 505 18.71 43.33 -28.07
C ASN A 505 18.70 42.75 -29.50
N TYR A 506 17.60 42.11 -29.90
CA TYR A 506 17.40 41.64 -31.27
C TYR A 506 17.39 42.79 -32.28
N PHE A 507 16.64 43.87 -32.00
CA PHE A 507 16.64 45.07 -32.84
C PHE A 507 18.03 45.70 -32.94
N ASP A 508 18.72 45.84 -31.80
CA ASP A 508 20.04 46.45 -31.76
C ASP A 508 21.07 45.63 -32.55
N ALA A 509 21.18 44.32 -32.27
CA ALA A 509 22.19 43.47 -32.89
C ALA A 509 21.95 43.21 -34.39
N ASN A 510 20.68 43.15 -34.85
CA ASN A 510 20.36 42.81 -36.24
C ASN A 510 20.15 44.03 -37.14
N PHE A 511 19.63 45.14 -36.61
CA PHE A 511 19.20 46.27 -37.43
C PHE A 511 19.91 47.59 -37.09
N SER A 512 20.46 47.79 -35.88
CA SER A 512 21.21 49.02 -35.54
C SER A 512 22.37 49.31 -36.50
N PRO A 513 23.18 48.32 -36.97
CA PRO A 513 24.23 48.57 -37.97
C PRO A 513 23.68 49.15 -39.29
N LEU A 514 22.48 48.70 -39.72
CA LEU A 514 21.79 49.28 -40.89
C LEU A 514 21.38 50.72 -40.61
N MET A 515 20.85 50.99 -39.42
CA MET A 515 20.40 52.33 -39.03
C MET A 515 21.54 53.33 -38.89
N GLN A 516 22.70 52.89 -38.38
CA GLN A 516 23.89 53.75 -38.22
C GLN A 516 24.41 54.23 -39.57
N VAL A 517 24.45 53.35 -40.58
CA VAL A 517 24.84 53.73 -41.96
C VAL A 517 23.89 54.80 -42.54
N LEU A 518 22.61 54.76 -42.16
CA LEU A 518 21.60 55.74 -42.57
C LEU A 518 21.61 57.04 -41.74
N SER A 519 22.06 56.98 -40.50
CA SER A 519 22.02 58.10 -39.53
C SER A 519 23.29 58.95 -39.53
N ASP A 520 24.41 58.44 -40.06
CA ASP A 520 25.64 59.22 -40.23
C ASP A 520 25.39 60.38 -41.21
N ASP A 521 25.09 61.56 -40.68
CA ASP A 521 24.90 62.77 -41.47
C ASP A 521 26.17 63.08 -42.27
N PRO A 522 26.06 63.37 -43.59
CA PRO A 522 27.19 63.91 -44.31
C PRO A 522 27.48 65.29 -43.72
N LYS A 523 28.53 65.43 -42.90
CA LYS A 523 29.08 66.73 -42.56
C LYS A 523 29.47 67.45 -43.86
N ASP A 524 28.55 68.28 -44.33
CA ASP A 524 28.52 69.33 -45.36
C ASP A 524 29.38 69.29 -46.64
N LYS A 525 30.23 68.28 -46.91
CA LYS A 525 31.03 68.22 -48.15
C LYS A 525 31.31 66.80 -48.67
N SER A 526 30.49 65.81 -48.38
CA SER A 526 30.69 64.47 -48.95
C SER A 526 30.01 64.37 -50.33
N GLY A 527 30.80 64.30 -51.40
CA GLY A 527 30.31 64.26 -52.78
C GLY A 527 29.41 63.06 -53.13
N LYS A 528 28.85 63.05 -54.35
CA LYS A 528 27.98 61.98 -54.89
C LYS A 528 28.54 60.56 -54.65
N THR A 529 29.86 60.40 -54.68
CA THR A 529 30.57 59.13 -54.44
C THR A 529 30.39 58.60 -53.01
N ALA A 530 30.52 59.45 -51.98
CA ALA A 530 30.36 59.06 -50.58
C ALA A 530 28.92 58.68 -50.24
N THR A 531 27.94 59.31 -50.92
CA THR A 531 26.53 58.92 -50.81
C THR A 531 26.33 57.53 -51.43
N LYS A 532 26.88 57.28 -52.62
CA LYS A 532 26.81 55.96 -53.30
C LYS A 532 27.44 54.84 -52.46
N GLU A 533 28.61 55.07 -51.85
CA GLU A 533 29.30 54.09 -50.99
C GLU A 533 28.47 53.72 -49.73
N LYS A 534 27.80 54.70 -49.11
CA LYS A 534 26.89 54.44 -47.98
C LYS A 534 25.72 53.53 -48.38
N PHE A 535 25.15 53.72 -49.57
CA PHE A 535 24.06 52.87 -50.05
C PHE A 535 24.50 51.46 -50.41
N ILE A 536 25.67 51.32 -51.05
CA ILE A 536 26.25 50.00 -51.30
C ILE A 536 26.42 49.27 -49.97
N ARG A 537 27.05 49.92 -48.98
CA ARG A 537 27.22 49.37 -47.64
C ARG A 537 25.89 49.02 -46.95
N PHE A 538 24.84 49.85 -47.10
CA PHE A 538 23.51 49.56 -46.56
C PHE A 538 22.90 48.31 -47.19
N PHE A 539 22.91 48.21 -48.53
CA PHE A 539 22.33 47.05 -49.23
C PHE A 539 23.13 45.78 -48.98
N ASP A 540 24.45 45.87 -48.87
CA ASP A 540 25.30 44.71 -48.55
C ASP A 540 25.02 44.20 -47.12
N LEU A 541 24.89 45.11 -46.13
CA LEU A 541 24.45 44.75 -44.77
C LEU A 541 23.01 44.24 -44.73
N PHE A 542 22.14 44.75 -45.61
CA PHE A 542 20.74 44.34 -45.68
C PHE A 542 20.63 42.91 -46.25
N GLU A 543 21.38 42.60 -47.30
CA GLU A 543 21.54 41.25 -47.83
C GLU A 543 22.08 40.31 -46.74
N GLU A 544 23.09 40.72 -45.96
CA GLU A 544 23.59 39.92 -44.83
C GLU A 544 22.50 39.63 -43.79
N VAL A 545 21.66 40.62 -43.47
CA VAL A 545 20.52 40.44 -42.56
C VAL A 545 19.49 39.48 -43.16
N LEU A 546 19.17 39.59 -44.45
CA LEU A 546 18.25 38.68 -45.14
C LEU A 546 18.77 37.23 -45.12
N GLU A 547 20.05 37.02 -45.46
CA GLU A 547 20.68 35.71 -45.43
C GLU A 547 20.67 35.11 -44.02
N ARG A 548 20.99 35.91 -43.00
CA ARG A 548 20.96 35.49 -41.60
C ARG A 548 19.57 35.03 -41.18
N HIS A 549 18.52 35.78 -41.51
CA HIS A 549 17.13 35.45 -41.17
C HIS A 549 16.55 34.32 -42.03
N LYS A 550 17.16 34.01 -43.17
CA LYS A 550 16.87 32.79 -43.92
C LYS A 550 17.41 31.55 -43.21
N MET A 551 18.57 31.66 -42.57
CA MET A 551 19.20 30.57 -41.81
C MET A 551 18.66 30.44 -40.38
N ALA A 552 18.37 31.56 -39.71
CA ALA A 552 17.89 31.63 -38.34
C ALA A 552 16.45 32.15 -38.31
N ARG A 553 15.51 31.23 -38.06
CA ARG A 553 14.10 31.57 -37.97
C ARG A 553 13.80 32.26 -36.65
N VAL A 554 12.91 33.24 -36.69
CA VAL A 554 12.54 34.08 -35.54
C VAL A 554 11.10 33.77 -35.15
N LEU A 555 10.86 33.50 -33.86
CA LEU A 555 9.55 33.30 -33.26
C LEU A 555 8.68 32.26 -34.00
N GLU A 556 9.19 31.06 -34.24
CA GLU A 556 8.42 30.01 -34.92
C GLU A 556 7.18 29.58 -34.13
N ASP A 557 7.30 29.48 -32.82
CA ASP A 557 6.23 29.02 -31.91
C ASP A 557 5.27 30.16 -31.47
N ASP A 558 5.47 31.39 -31.97
CA ASP A 558 4.62 32.56 -31.67
C ASP A 558 4.31 33.33 -32.97
N PRO A 559 3.33 32.86 -33.77
CA PRO A 559 3.02 33.47 -35.08
C PRO A 559 2.52 34.91 -34.94
N ALA A 560 1.73 35.21 -33.90
CA ALA A 560 1.21 36.55 -33.65
C ALA A 560 2.33 37.52 -33.23
N GLY A 561 3.22 37.09 -32.34
CA GLY A 561 4.40 37.85 -31.96
C GLY A 561 5.38 38.04 -33.10
N ARG A 562 5.53 37.04 -33.99
CA ARG A 562 6.35 37.14 -35.21
C ARG A 562 5.83 38.19 -36.17
N GLU A 563 4.52 38.22 -36.41
CA GLU A 563 3.88 39.24 -37.26
C GLU A 563 4.05 40.65 -36.67
N ALA A 564 3.76 40.81 -35.38
CA ALA A 564 3.94 42.09 -34.68
C ALA A 564 5.40 42.57 -34.72
N LEU A 565 6.37 41.67 -34.51
CA LEU A 565 7.79 41.96 -34.61
C LEU A 565 8.17 42.41 -36.03
N GLY A 566 7.66 41.72 -37.06
CA GLY A 566 7.89 42.08 -38.45
C GLY A 566 7.38 43.48 -38.79
N GLU A 567 6.16 43.81 -38.38
CA GLU A 567 5.58 45.15 -38.59
C GLU A 567 6.37 46.26 -37.88
N GLU A 568 6.88 46.00 -36.67
CA GLU A 568 7.76 46.95 -35.97
C GLU A 568 9.11 47.16 -36.69
N VAL A 569 9.74 46.09 -37.18
CA VAL A 569 10.97 46.15 -37.97
C VAL A 569 10.75 46.94 -39.25
N ILE A 570 9.65 46.69 -39.95
CA ILE A 570 9.28 47.41 -41.18
C ILE A 570 9.10 48.90 -40.89
N LYS A 571 8.33 49.25 -39.86
CA LYS A 571 8.12 50.66 -39.46
C LYS A 571 9.43 51.35 -39.12
N LEU A 572 10.33 50.67 -38.39
CA LEU A 572 11.63 51.20 -37.99
C LEU A 572 12.54 51.47 -39.20
N ILE A 573 12.65 50.52 -40.13
CA ILE A 573 13.50 50.65 -41.31
C ILE A 573 12.91 51.65 -42.30
N LEU A 574 11.61 51.58 -42.59
CA LEU A 574 10.95 52.49 -43.53
C LEU A 574 11.00 53.95 -43.12
N LYS A 575 10.85 54.26 -41.83
CA LYS A 575 10.98 55.63 -41.32
C LYS A 575 12.33 56.26 -41.71
N ASN A 576 13.41 55.46 -41.73
CA ASN A 576 14.75 55.96 -42.01
C ASN A 576 15.13 55.83 -43.49
N VAL A 577 14.66 54.79 -44.18
CA VAL A 577 14.88 54.61 -45.63
C VAL A 577 14.11 55.65 -46.45
N SER A 578 12.86 55.99 -46.08
CA SER A 578 12.04 56.97 -46.83
C SER A 578 12.64 58.37 -46.84
N GLY A 579 13.12 58.87 -45.70
CA GLY A 579 13.80 60.17 -45.62
C GLY A 579 15.09 60.21 -46.44
N VAL A 580 15.82 59.10 -46.50
CA VAL A 580 17.12 58.99 -47.17
C VAL A 580 16.98 58.75 -48.68
N VAL A 581 15.98 57.97 -49.11
CA VAL A 581 15.62 57.77 -50.53
C VAL A 581 15.08 59.05 -51.14
N TYR A 582 14.33 59.85 -50.39
CA TYR A 582 13.94 61.20 -50.80
C TYR A 582 15.18 62.08 -51.10
N ILE A 583 16.22 62.01 -50.26
CA ILE A 583 17.49 62.73 -50.48
C ILE A 583 18.23 62.25 -51.74
N ILE A 584 18.24 60.94 -52.03
CA ILE A 584 18.81 60.39 -53.28
C ILE A 584 18.06 60.92 -54.49
N ILE A 585 16.73 60.80 -54.51
CA ILE A 585 15.91 61.21 -55.67
C ILE A 585 16.13 62.70 -55.95
N HIS A 586 16.28 63.52 -54.90
CA HIS A 586 16.56 64.95 -55.04
C HIS A 586 18.02 65.29 -55.40
N ARG A 587 19.03 64.54 -54.94
CA ARG A 587 20.48 64.84 -55.19
C ARG A 587 21.08 64.08 -56.38
N LEU A 588 20.49 62.96 -56.77
CA LEU A 588 20.95 62.04 -57.82
C LEU A 588 19.83 61.86 -58.86
N ILE A 589 19.53 62.94 -59.57
CA ILE A 589 18.68 62.87 -60.76
C ILE A 589 19.36 61.92 -61.78
N LYS A 590 18.67 60.81 -62.08
CA LYS A 590 18.97 59.79 -63.09
C LYS A 590 20.31 59.06 -62.92
N SER A 591 20.41 58.18 -61.93
CA SER A 591 21.40 57.10 -61.94
C SER A 591 20.67 55.74 -61.98
N PRO A 592 21.01 54.80 -62.89
CA PRO A 592 20.40 53.47 -62.97
C PRO A 592 20.77 52.52 -61.81
N ASP A 593 21.63 52.96 -60.88
CA ASP A 593 22.29 52.11 -59.89
C ASP A 593 21.54 51.99 -58.54
N ILE A 594 20.21 52.16 -58.51
CA ILE A 594 19.43 51.90 -57.29
C ILE A 594 19.16 50.38 -57.22
N LYS A 595 19.92 49.65 -56.38
CA LYS A 595 19.81 48.19 -56.22
C LYS A 595 18.39 47.72 -55.90
N MET A 596 17.62 48.42 -55.04
CA MET A 596 16.23 48.04 -54.67
C MET A 596 15.36 49.25 -54.28
N SER A 597 14.06 49.22 -54.60
CA SER A 597 13.08 50.24 -54.20
C SER A 597 12.61 50.07 -52.74
N PRO A 598 12.07 51.11 -52.06
CA PRO A 598 11.50 50.98 -50.71
C PRO A 598 10.38 49.92 -50.62
N GLU A 599 9.60 49.75 -51.68
CA GLU A 599 8.54 48.75 -51.79
C GLU A 599 9.12 47.32 -51.86
N THR A 600 10.24 47.16 -52.58
CA THR A 600 10.99 45.89 -52.67
C THR A 600 11.61 45.52 -51.32
N VAL A 601 12.22 46.49 -50.62
CA VAL A 601 12.78 46.30 -49.26
C VAL A 601 11.69 45.88 -48.27
N THR A 602 10.51 46.52 -48.34
CA THR A 602 9.36 46.16 -47.50
C THR A 602 8.88 44.74 -47.76
N THR A 603 8.81 44.35 -49.04
CA THR A 603 8.35 43.01 -49.45
C THR A 603 9.31 41.94 -48.95
N GLN A 604 10.62 42.17 -49.09
CA GLN A 604 11.65 41.25 -48.61
C GLN A 604 11.68 41.15 -47.07
N LEU A 605 11.51 42.27 -46.35
CA LEU A 605 11.39 42.27 -44.89
C LEU A 605 10.14 41.52 -44.42
N ARG A 606 8.99 41.72 -45.06
CA ARG A 606 7.77 40.94 -44.76
C ARG A 606 7.99 39.45 -44.99
N ALA A 607 8.71 39.09 -46.05
CA ALA A 607 9.01 37.69 -46.34
C ALA A 607 9.83 37.00 -45.24
N LEU A 608 10.63 37.73 -44.45
CA LEU A 608 11.38 37.17 -43.32
C LEU A 608 10.49 36.66 -42.18
N TYR A 609 9.30 37.23 -42.01
CA TYR A 609 8.40 36.95 -40.88
C TYR A 609 7.13 36.16 -41.29
N ARG A 610 7.01 35.79 -42.57
CA ARG A 610 5.95 34.86 -43.04
C ARG A 610 6.23 33.44 -42.57
N SER A 611 5.15 32.70 -42.27
CA SER A 611 5.12 31.27 -41.91
C SER A 611 5.80 30.42 -43.00
N GLY A 612 6.33 29.25 -42.61
CA GLY A 612 7.00 28.33 -43.53
C GLY A 612 6.09 27.79 -44.65
N ASP A 613 4.78 27.71 -44.40
CA ASP A 613 3.78 27.23 -45.38
C ASP A 613 3.41 28.29 -46.44
N ASP A 614 3.62 29.58 -46.17
CA ASP A 614 3.30 30.69 -47.09
C ASP A 614 4.51 31.16 -47.93
N ARG A 615 5.59 30.35 -47.99
CA ARG A 615 6.83 30.66 -48.73
C ARG A 615 7.03 29.85 -50.02
N LEU A 616 6.02 29.07 -50.42
CA LEU A 616 5.97 28.40 -51.73
C LEU A 616 5.27 29.25 -52.78
#